data_AF-A0A7C5HS04-F1
#
_entry.id   AF-A0A7C5HS04-F1
#
_cell.length_a   1.000
_cell.length_b   1.000
_cell.length_c   1.000
_cell.angle_alpha   90.00
_cell.angle_beta   90.00
_cell.angle_gamma   90.00
#
_symmetry.space_group_name_H-M   'P 1'
#
loop_
_entity.id
_entity.type
_entity.pdbx_description
1 polymer ?
#
loop_
_entity_poly.entity_id
_entity_poly.type
_entity_poly.pdbx_seq_one_letter_code
_entity_poly.pdbx_strand_id
1 'polypeptide(L)'
;GTKLPDNKEMFALMNEKGIAENKLKQILKYLIEKKKVYFIKQIYLHADLIENSKKLLIDFLKKHEEGITVAQFRDLINSNRATSLLLLEFFDNEGITLRKDNLRIFKKSFLK
;
A
#
# COMPACT_ATOMS: atom_id res chain seq x y z
N GLY A 1 12.31 -1.47 4.29
CA GLY A 1 10.97 -1.83 3.77
C GLY A 1 9.94 -1.38 4.78
N THR A 2 9.25 -0.27 4.50
CA THR A 2 8.41 0.50 5.44
C THR A 2 7.03 -0.14 5.63
N LYS A 3 6.98 -1.40 6.07
CA LYS A 3 5.73 -1.93 6.63
C LYS A 3 5.55 -1.23 7.98
N LEU A 4 4.49 -0.45 8.12
CA LEU A 4 4.09 0.04 9.44
C LEU A 4 3.72 -1.18 10.31
N PRO A 5 3.98 -1.12 11.62
CA PRO A 5 3.53 -2.16 12.54
C PRO A 5 2.04 -2.37 12.37
N ASP A 6 1.57 -3.62 12.49
CA ASP A 6 0.13 -3.83 12.51
C ASP A 6 -0.51 -3.13 13.74
N ASN A 7 -1.84 -3.03 13.77
CA ASN A 7 -2.50 -2.30 14.85
C ASN A 7 -2.09 -2.82 16.24
N LYS A 8 -1.88 -4.13 16.40
CA LYS A 8 -1.49 -4.73 17.68
C LYS A 8 -0.06 -4.36 18.07
N GLU A 9 0.87 -4.41 17.13
CA GLU A 9 2.25 -3.95 17.35
C GLU A 9 2.31 -2.44 17.64
N MET A 10 1.48 -1.65 16.96
CA MET A 10 1.41 -0.21 17.19
C MET A 10 0.85 0.12 18.58
N PHE A 11 -0.14 -0.63 19.07
CA PHE A 11 -0.63 -0.51 20.46
C PHE A 11 0.41 -0.96 21.49
N ALA A 12 1.19 -2.00 21.19
CA ALA A 12 2.27 -2.43 22.08
C ALA A 12 3.36 -1.35 22.21
N LEU A 13 3.80 -0.78 21.08
CA LEU A 13 4.75 0.33 21.04
C LEU A 13 4.20 1.59 21.71
N MET A 14 2.91 1.87 21.54
CA MET A 14 2.22 2.97 22.22
C MET A 14 2.35 2.85 23.74
N ASN A 15 2.06 1.67 24.28
CA ASN A 15 2.19 1.38 25.71
C ASN A 15 3.65 1.51 26.18
N GLU A 16 4.60 0.93 25.43
CA GLU A 16 6.04 1.02 25.74
C GLU A 16 6.53 2.47 25.78
N LYS A 17 6.05 3.31 24.86
CA LYS A 17 6.44 4.73 24.77
C LYS A 17 5.62 5.66 25.67
N GLY A 18 4.70 5.13 26.49
CA GLY A 18 3.85 5.93 27.36
C GLY A 18 2.93 6.90 26.61
N ILE A 19 2.56 6.57 25.37
CA ILE A 19 1.69 7.40 24.54
C ILE A 19 0.24 7.06 24.87
N ALA A 20 -0.56 8.05 25.26
CA ALA A 20 -1.99 7.83 25.46
C ALA A 20 -2.71 7.58 24.12
N GLU A 21 -3.74 6.73 24.13
CA GLU A 21 -4.48 6.34 22.92
C GLU A 21 -5.09 7.53 22.17
N ASN A 22 -5.62 8.51 22.91
CA ASN A 22 -6.16 9.74 22.34
C ASN A 22 -5.10 10.55 21.58
N LYS A 23 -3.88 10.62 22.12
CA LYS A 23 -2.73 11.29 21.50
C LYS A 23 -2.30 10.57 20.24
N LEU A 24 -2.26 9.23 20.26
CA LEU A 24 -1.97 8.43 19.07
C LEU A 24 -3.00 8.67 17.95
N LYS A 25 -4.30 8.68 18.27
CA LYS A 25 -5.36 8.96 17.30
C LYS A 25 -5.20 10.35 16.67
N GLN A 26 -4.85 11.37 17.45
CA GLN A 26 -4.59 12.71 16.93
C GLN A 26 -3.37 12.75 15.99
N ILE A 27 -2.28 12.07 16.36
CA ILE A 27 -1.08 11.97 15.52
C ILE A 27 -1.41 11.26 14.20
N LEU A 28 -2.09 10.10 14.24
CA LEU A 28 -2.46 9.35 13.05
C LEU A 28 -3.38 10.16 12.13
N LYS A 29 -4.38 10.84 12.70
CA LYS A 29 -5.26 11.73 11.95
C LYS A 29 -4.47 12.83 11.24
N TYR A 30 -3.56 13.50 11.96
CA TYR A 30 -2.69 14.52 11.37
C TYR A 30 -1.81 13.96 10.25
N LEU A 31 -1.22 12.76 10.43
CA LEU A 31 -0.38 12.13 9.41
C LEU A 31 -1.18 11.73 8.15
N ILE A 32 -2.43 11.32 8.31
CA ILE A 32 -3.35 11.07 7.18
C ILE A 32 -3.66 12.37 6.44
N GLU A 33 -4.01 13.43 7.17
CA GLU A 33 -4.28 14.76 6.58
C GLU A 33 -3.05 15.31 5.83
N LYS A 34 -1.84 15.03 6.32
CA LYS A 34 -0.58 15.37 5.65
C LYS A 34 -0.15 14.38 4.56
N LYS A 35 -0.97 13.38 4.24
CA LYS A 35 -0.69 12.31 3.26
C LYS A 35 0.63 11.58 3.51
N LYS A 36 1.07 11.49 4.78
CA LYS A 36 2.25 10.72 5.19
C LYS A 36 1.91 9.28 5.52
N VAL A 37 0.66 9.03 5.90
CA VAL A 37 0.12 7.71 6.19
C VAL A 37 -1.21 7.56 5.47
N TYR A 38 -1.45 6.37 4.92
CA TYR A 38 -2.71 5.98 4.34
C TYR A 38 -3.39 4.98 5.27
N PHE A 39 -4.71 5.09 5.44
CA PHE A 39 -5.50 4.12 6.19
C PHE A 39 -6.40 3.34 5.23
N ILE A 40 -6.01 2.10 4.93
CA ILE A 40 -6.66 1.26 3.91
C ILE A 40 -7.02 -0.07 4.57
N LYS A 41 -8.31 -0.45 4.50
CA LYS A 41 -8.84 -1.70 5.09
C LYS A 41 -8.37 -1.92 6.54
N GLN A 42 -8.49 -0.88 7.36
CA GLN A 42 -8.10 -0.89 8.78
C GLN A 42 -6.60 -1.04 9.05
N ILE A 43 -5.75 -0.88 8.03
CA ILE A 43 -4.30 -0.95 8.13
C ILE A 43 -3.71 0.42 7.79
N TYR A 44 -2.79 0.89 8.62
CA TYR A 44 -2.00 2.08 8.33
C TYR A 44 -0.80 1.68 7.45
N LEU A 45 -0.58 2.40 6.35
CA LEU A 45 0.57 2.21 5.46
C LEU A 45 1.33 3.54 5.30
N HIS A 46 2.66 3.48 5.33
CA HIS A 46 3.48 4.66 5.07
C HIS A 46 3.36 5.07 3.59
N ALA A 47 3.31 6.37 3.32
CA ALA A 47 3.19 6.89 1.95
C ALA A 47 4.28 6.33 1.02
N ASP A 48 5.54 6.32 1.47
CA ASP A 48 6.67 5.75 0.70
C ASP A 48 6.44 4.32 0.22
N LEU A 49 5.76 3.47 1.01
CA LEU A 49 5.47 2.10 0.58
C LEU A 49 4.54 2.12 -0.64
N ILE A 50 3.49 2.94 -0.58
CA ILE A 50 2.50 3.06 -1.66
C ILE A 50 3.14 3.69 -2.89
N GLU A 51 3.86 4.79 -2.72
CA GLU A 51 4.48 5.54 -3.82
C GLU A 51 5.56 4.72 -4.54
N ASN A 52 6.46 4.07 -3.78
CA ASN A 52 7.49 3.22 -4.37
C ASN A 52 6.87 1.99 -5.07
N SER A 53 5.87 1.36 -4.44
CA SER A 53 5.17 0.22 -5.04
C SER A 53 4.43 0.62 -6.32
N LYS A 54 3.79 1.79 -6.33
CA LYS A 54 3.11 2.35 -7.51
C LYS A 54 4.10 2.59 -8.64
N LYS A 55 5.26 3.19 -8.34
CA LYS A 55 6.32 3.44 -9.33
C LYS A 55 6.80 2.13 -9.95
N LEU A 56 7.19 1.16 -9.11
CA LEU A 56 7.65 -0.15 -9.56
C LEU A 56 6.60 -0.88 -10.40
N LEU A 57 5.32 -0.84 -9.97
CA LEU A 57 4.22 -1.44 -10.70
C LEU A 57 4.03 -0.84 -12.08
N ILE A 58 4.02 0.50 -12.19
CA ILE A 58 3.88 1.20 -13.47
C ILE A 58 5.06 0.89 -14.38
N ASP A 59 6.29 0.94 -13.85
CA ASP A 59 7.51 0.66 -14.62
C ASP A 59 7.55 -0.80 -15.12
N PHE A 60 7.06 -1.75 -14.32
CA PHE A 60 6.90 -3.14 -14.74
C PHE A 60 5.85 -3.27 -15.85
N LEU A 61 4.64 -2.76 -15.63
CA LEU A 61 3.53 -2.97 -16.58
C LEU A 61 3.72 -2.23 -17.91
N LYS A 62 4.53 -1.16 -17.96
CA LYS A 62 4.95 -0.54 -19.22
C LYS A 62 5.80 -1.47 -20.10
N LYS A 63 6.51 -2.43 -19.50
CA LYS A 63 7.35 -3.41 -20.19
C LYS A 63 6.65 -4.76 -20.39
N HIS A 64 5.58 -4.99 -19.65
CA HIS A 64 4.82 -6.24 -19.57
C HIS A 64 3.33 -5.97 -19.79
N GLU A 65 2.92 -5.79 -21.05
CA GLU A 65 1.52 -5.48 -21.40
C GLU A 65 0.56 -6.63 -21.05
N GLU A 66 1.07 -7.87 -20.93
CA GLU A 66 0.34 -9.04 -20.47
C GLU A 66 -0.18 -8.90 -19.03
N GLY A 67 0.43 -8.01 -18.23
CA GLY A 67 0.07 -7.74 -16.85
C GLY A 67 0.98 -8.42 -15.82
N ILE A 68 0.64 -8.25 -14.55
CA ILE A 68 1.40 -8.78 -13.42
C ILE A 68 0.52 -9.67 -12.53
N THR A 69 1.06 -10.81 -12.10
CA THR A 69 0.42 -11.65 -11.08
C THR A 69 0.70 -11.12 -9.67
N VAL A 70 -0.10 -11.57 -8.70
CA VAL A 70 0.14 -11.25 -7.27
C VAL A 70 1.53 -11.73 -6.80
N ALA A 71 2.00 -12.89 -7.30
CA ALA A 71 3.30 -13.43 -6.93
C ALA A 71 4.45 -12.58 -7.49
N GLN A 72 4.39 -12.22 -8.78
CA GLN A 72 5.39 -11.34 -9.38
C GLN A 72 5.41 -9.96 -8.73
N PHE A 73 4.24 -9.39 -8.43
CA PHE A 73 4.17 -8.10 -7.75
C PHE A 73 4.76 -8.17 -6.34
N ARG A 74 4.44 -9.22 -5.58
CA ARG A 74 5.03 -9.46 -4.25
C ARG A 74 6.56 -9.47 -4.30
N ASP A 75 7.12 -10.19 -5.26
CA ASP A 75 8.55 -10.33 -5.42
C ASP A 75 9.18 -8.99 -5.86
N LEU A 76 8.50 -8.26 -6.75
CA LEU A 76 8.90 -6.93 -7.23
C LEU A 76 9.05 -5.90 -6.11
N ILE A 77 8.11 -5.88 -5.15
CA ILE A 77 8.12 -4.91 -4.04
C ILE A 77 8.77 -5.47 -2.76
N ASN A 78 9.33 -6.69 -2.83
CA ASN A 78 9.88 -7.43 -1.69
C ASN A 78 8.95 -7.39 -0.46
N SER A 79 7.72 -7.87 -0.64
CA SER A 79 6.69 -7.86 0.40
C SER A 79 6.07 -9.24 0.64
N ASN A 80 5.07 -9.32 1.52
CA ASN A 80 4.29 -10.53 1.73
C ASN A 80 3.01 -10.52 0.87
N ARG A 81 2.33 -11.67 0.78
CA ARG A 81 1.12 -11.81 -0.05
C ARG A 81 -0.01 -10.88 0.39
N ALA A 82 -0.23 -10.69 1.69
CA ALA A 82 -1.32 -9.86 2.22
C ALA A 82 -1.11 -8.38 1.86
N THR A 83 0.08 -7.85 2.09
CA THR A 83 0.44 -6.47 1.71
C THR A 83 0.38 -6.28 0.19
N SER A 84 0.84 -7.27 -0.57
CA SER A 84 0.80 -7.22 -2.05
C SER A 84 -0.62 -7.18 -2.59
N LEU A 85 -1.52 -8.01 -2.05
CA LEU A 85 -2.94 -7.99 -2.41
C LEU A 85 -3.60 -6.66 -2.04
N LEU A 86 -3.36 -6.16 -0.82
CA LEU A 86 -3.89 -4.88 -0.34
C LEU A 86 -3.49 -3.72 -1.27
N LEU A 87 -2.23 -3.67 -1.68
CA LEU A 87 -1.72 -2.63 -2.58
C LEU A 87 -2.29 -2.78 -3.99
N LEU A 88 -2.38 -4.00 -4.54
CA LEU A 88 -2.99 -4.21 -5.86
C LEU A 88 -4.46 -3.80 -5.87
N GLU A 89 -5.22 -4.16 -4.84
CA GLU A 89 -6.62 -3.72 -4.71
C GLU A 89 -6.74 -2.20 -4.57
N PHE A 90 -5.83 -1.57 -3.84
CA PHE A 90 -5.76 -0.11 -3.76
C PHE A 90 -5.51 0.50 -5.15
N PHE A 91 -4.57 -0.03 -5.93
CA PHE A 91 -4.27 0.46 -7.27
C PHE A 91 -5.37 0.15 -8.30
N ASP A 92 -6.11 -0.95 -8.13
CA ASP A 92 -7.31 -1.25 -8.91
C ASP A 92 -8.39 -0.18 -8.65
N ASN A 93 -8.62 0.20 -7.38
CA ASN A 93 -9.58 1.24 -6.99
C ASN A 93 -9.18 2.65 -7.46
N GLU A 94 -7.88 2.96 -7.43
CA GLU A 94 -7.32 4.20 -7.99
C GLU A 94 -7.35 4.21 -9.53
N GLY A 95 -7.75 3.11 -10.18
CA GLY A 95 -7.84 2.99 -11.62
C GLY A 95 -6.48 2.94 -12.32
N ILE A 96 -5.40 2.63 -11.61
CA ILE A 96 -4.07 2.41 -12.19
C ILE A 96 -4.03 1.07 -12.92
N THR A 97 -4.61 0.05 -12.29
CA THR A 97 -4.70 -1.31 -12.82
C THR A 97 -6.13 -1.74 -13.05
N LEU A 98 -6.30 -2.73 -13.92
CA LEU A 98 -7.54 -3.47 -14.09
C LEU A 98 -7.25 -4.95 -13.80
N ARG A 99 -7.98 -5.53 -12.86
CA ARG A 99 -7.90 -6.96 -12.58
C ARG A 99 -8.60 -7.77 -13.68
N LYS A 100 -7.87 -8.72 -14.27
CA LYS A 100 -8.40 -9.78 -15.14
C LYS A 100 -7.93 -11.12 -14.60
N ASP A 101 -8.84 -11.86 -13.98
CA ASP A 101 -8.55 -13.12 -13.29
C ASP A 101 -7.39 -13.00 -12.28
N ASN A 102 -6.25 -13.61 -12.60
CA ASN A 102 -5.05 -13.66 -11.78
C ASN A 102 -4.05 -12.53 -12.12
N LEU A 103 -4.31 -11.74 -13.15
CA LEU A 103 -3.46 -10.67 -13.65
C LEU A 103 -4.03 -9.30 -13.31
N ARG A 104 -3.12 -8.32 -13.17
CA ARG A 104 -3.44 -6.89 -13.17
C ARG A 104 -2.78 -6.28 -14.39
N ILE A 105 -3.56 -5.61 -15.23
CA ILE A 105 -3.10 -4.97 -16.46
C ILE A 105 -3.12 -3.46 -16.27
N PHE A 106 -2.18 -2.75 -16.87
CA PHE A 106 -2.15 -1.30 -16.82
C PHE A 106 -3.35 -0.68 -17.52
N LYS A 107 -4.08 0.20 -16.82
CA LYS A 107 -5.26 0.84 -17.39
C LYS A 107 -4.81 2.00 -18.28
N LYS A 108 -4.89 1.85 -19.60
CA LYS A 108 -4.45 2.86 -20.59
C LYS A 108 -5.06 4.26 -20.36
N SER A 109 -6.26 4.35 -19.77
CA SER A 109 -6.89 5.62 -19.40
C SER A 109 -6.15 6.40 -18.31
N PHE A 110 -5.26 5.75 -17.54
CA PHE A 110 -4.48 6.38 -16.48
C PHE A 110 -3.34 7.28 -17.01
N LEU A 111 -3.00 7.17 -18.31
CA LEU A 111 -1.98 8.01 -18.96
C LEU A 111 -2.53 9.35 -19.51
N LYS A 112 -3.83 9.63 -19.34
CA LYS A 112 -4.45 10.87 -19.83
C LYS A 112 -4.33 12.01 -18.84
#